data_AF-A0AAD6SJH3-F1
#
_entry.id   AF-A0AAD6SJH3-F1
#
_cell.length_a   1.000
_cell.length_b   1.000
_cell.length_c   1.000
_cell.angle_alpha   90.00
_cell.angle_beta   90.00
_cell.angle_gamma   90.00
#
_symmetry.space_group_name_H-M   'P 1'
#
loop_
_entity.id
_entity.type
_entity.pdbx_description
1 polymer ?
#
loop_
_entity_poly.entity_id
_entity_poly.type
_entity_poly.pdbx_seq_one_letter_code
_entity_poly.pdbx_strand_id
1 'polypeptide(L)'
;GMTQYLAKVQGMPPSVETKLERRIQNFLWDDKKTVLINKETVYAPIEMGAQNLLDIIARNKAITTTWLKSFLDFGPSRPLWAFATDEYMALNLIGTDNKVVDATLRPSVFLQAWESKQILKPKELSEMMKVARRRGVSMDSLALSREVMREATIWCHIKSTANRGLFNRGTQITCLKANHKVKTVGDAEILARRRTSPGHRNSTTVHATHVRKLQQNLWAVPIRTDATARQRSY
;
A
#
# COMPACT_ATOMS: atom_id res chain seq x y z
N GLY A 1 -7.73 -10.67 -30.94
CA GLY A 1 -8.30 -9.78 -29.90
C GLY A 1 -8.57 -10.50 -28.59
N MET A 2 -9.51 -11.45 -28.58
CA MET A 2 -10.06 -12.03 -27.35
C MET A 2 -9.04 -12.75 -26.45
N THR A 3 -8.12 -13.52 -27.02
CA THR A 3 -7.07 -14.23 -26.25
C THR A 3 -6.09 -13.28 -25.56
N GLN A 4 -5.75 -12.17 -26.22
CA GLN A 4 -4.90 -11.12 -25.64
C GLN A 4 -5.64 -10.35 -24.54
N TYR A 5 -6.94 -10.12 -24.71
CA TYR A 5 -7.78 -9.52 -23.69
C TYR A 5 -7.89 -10.41 -22.44
N LEU A 6 -8.21 -11.70 -22.62
CA LEU A 6 -8.31 -12.65 -21.49
C LEU A 6 -6.99 -12.79 -20.74
N ALA A 7 -5.86 -12.90 -21.45
CA ALA A 7 -4.55 -12.91 -20.81
C ALA A 7 -4.25 -11.63 -20.01
N LYS A 8 -4.79 -10.48 -20.43
CA LYS A 8 -4.65 -9.23 -19.70
C LYS A 8 -5.57 -9.15 -18.47
N VAL A 9 -6.79 -9.67 -18.56
CA VAL A 9 -7.83 -9.53 -17.51
C VAL A 9 -7.73 -10.62 -16.45
N GLN A 10 -7.50 -11.87 -16.85
CA GLN A 10 -7.44 -13.04 -15.97
C GLN A 10 -5.99 -13.46 -15.64
N GLY A 11 -5.03 -12.73 -16.21
CA GLY A 11 -3.64 -13.11 -16.20
C GLY A 11 -3.35 -14.36 -17.04
N MET A 12 -2.10 -14.81 -16.99
CA MET A 12 -1.66 -16.05 -17.61
C MET A 12 -1.18 -17.01 -16.52
N PRO A 13 -1.68 -18.25 -16.45
CA PRO A 13 -1.11 -19.24 -15.54
C PRO A 13 0.36 -19.53 -15.88
N PRO A 14 1.24 -19.77 -14.87
CA PRO A 14 2.65 -20.03 -15.12
C PRO A 14 2.92 -21.19 -16.08
N SER A 15 2.09 -22.25 -16.02
CA SER A 15 2.18 -23.39 -16.94
C SER A 15 1.96 -22.99 -18.40
N VAL A 16 1.08 -22.02 -18.66
CA VAL A 16 0.81 -21.48 -19.99
C VAL A 16 1.94 -20.56 -20.43
N GLU A 17 2.47 -19.72 -19.53
CA GLU A 17 3.65 -18.88 -19.79
C GLU A 17 4.83 -19.72 -20.26
N THR A 18 5.20 -20.75 -19.48
CA THR A 18 6.31 -21.66 -19.82
C THR A 18 6.06 -22.40 -21.14
N LYS A 19 4.82 -22.81 -21.41
CA LYS A 19 4.48 -23.50 -22.67
C LYS A 19 4.61 -22.58 -23.89
N LEU A 20 4.20 -21.32 -23.76
CA LEU A 20 4.34 -20.33 -24.83
C LEU A 20 5.79 -19.92 -25.03
N GLU A 21 6.54 -19.69 -23.94
CA GLU A 21 7.97 -19.39 -23.99
C GLU A 21 8.72 -20.52 -24.72
N ARG A 22 8.43 -21.78 -24.39
CA ARG A 22 9.00 -22.94 -25.07
C ARG A 22 8.63 -22.99 -26.55
N ARG A 23 7.37 -22.74 -26.90
CA ARG A 23 6.94 -22.70 -28.32
C ARG A 23 7.65 -21.61 -29.11
N ILE A 24 7.83 -20.43 -28.52
CA ILE A 24 8.57 -19.32 -29.12
C ILE A 24 10.03 -19.72 -29.34
N GLN A 25 10.67 -20.33 -28.34
CA GLN A 25 12.06 -20.79 -28.45
C GLN A 25 12.21 -21.88 -29.52
N ASN A 26 11.33 -22.88 -29.52
CA ASN A 26 11.34 -23.94 -30.53
C ASN A 26 11.17 -23.37 -31.95
N PHE A 27 10.24 -22.42 -32.13
CA PHE A 27 10.03 -21.75 -33.42
C PHE A 27 11.26 -20.95 -33.86
N LEU A 28 11.86 -20.18 -32.94
CA LEU A 28 13.00 -19.34 -33.24
C LEU A 28 14.24 -20.14 -33.64
N TRP A 29 14.42 -21.30 -33.02
CA TRP A 29 15.60 -22.14 -33.20
C TRP A 29 15.36 -23.35 -34.09
N ASP A 30 14.19 -23.46 -34.73
CA ASP A 30 13.83 -24.59 -35.61
C ASP A 30 14.07 -25.96 -34.92
N ASP A 31 13.56 -26.08 -33.69
CA ASP A 31 13.71 -27.25 -32.81
C ASP A 31 15.17 -27.70 -32.50
N LYS A 32 16.17 -26.84 -32.75
CA LYS A 32 17.56 -27.10 -32.37
C LYS A 32 17.73 -27.19 -30.85
N LYS A 33 18.40 -28.25 -30.38
CA LYS A 33 18.63 -28.52 -28.95
C LYS A 33 19.71 -27.64 -28.32
N THR A 34 20.71 -27.23 -29.09
CA THR A 34 21.82 -26.40 -28.63
C THR A 34 21.72 -25.02 -29.27
N VAL A 35 21.55 -24.02 -28.41
CA VAL A 35 21.43 -22.62 -28.80
C VAL A 35 22.61 -21.87 -28.18
N LEU A 36 23.35 -21.12 -29.00
CA LEU A 36 24.53 -20.38 -28.58
C LEU A 36 24.21 -18.96 -28.07
N ILE A 37 23.00 -18.48 -28.34
CA ILE A 37 22.55 -17.13 -27.97
C ILE A 37 21.70 -17.23 -26.69
N ASN A 38 22.07 -16.48 -25.66
CA ASN A 38 21.32 -16.38 -24.42
C ASN A 38 20.00 -15.62 -24.60
N LYS A 39 19.02 -15.90 -23.73
CA LYS A 39 17.65 -15.35 -23.83
C LYS A 39 17.63 -13.83 -23.77
N GLU A 40 18.46 -13.24 -22.89
CA GLU A 40 18.51 -11.80 -22.68
C GLU A 40 18.92 -11.05 -23.95
N THR A 41 19.83 -11.63 -24.74
CA THR A 41 20.25 -11.06 -26.03
C THR A 41 19.14 -11.14 -27.06
N VAL A 42 18.33 -12.21 -27.07
CA VAL A 42 17.21 -12.32 -28.02
C VAL A 42 16.11 -11.30 -27.72
N TYR A 43 15.88 -10.99 -26.44
CA TYR A 43 14.87 -10.01 -26.00
C TYR A 43 15.31 -8.55 -26.15
N ALA A 44 16.59 -8.29 -26.39
CA ALA A 44 17.12 -6.94 -26.49
C ALA A 44 16.61 -6.18 -27.74
N PRO A 45 16.54 -4.84 -27.70
CA PRO A 45 16.18 -3.99 -28.83
C PRO A 45 17.03 -4.22 -30.10
N ILE A 46 16.42 -3.98 -31.27
CA ILE A 46 17.04 -4.21 -32.60
C ILE A 46 18.30 -3.34 -32.78
N GLU A 47 18.33 -2.17 -32.16
CA GLU A 47 19.42 -1.21 -32.20
C GLU A 47 20.73 -1.78 -31.60
N MET A 48 20.61 -2.78 -30.72
CA MET A 48 21.76 -3.51 -30.17
C MET A 48 22.13 -4.77 -30.97
N GLY A 49 21.59 -4.93 -32.18
CA GLY A 49 21.81 -6.10 -33.04
C GLY A 49 21.03 -7.35 -32.61
N ALA A 50 20.02 -7.18 -31.75
CA ALA A 50 19.17 -8.25 -31.25
C ALA A 50 17.87 -8.39 -32.06
N GLN A 51 17.00 -9.33 -31.66
CA GLN A 51 15.76 -9.63 -32.37
C GLN A 51 14.51 -8.95 -31.78
N ASN A 52 14.63 -8.25 -30.65
CA ASN A 52 13.52 -7.61 -29.94
C ASN A 52 12.33 -8.56 -29.74
N LEU A 53 12.64 -9.80 -29.35
CA LEU A 53 11.64 -10.82 -29.14
C LEU A 53 10.81 -10.52 -27.89
N LEU A 54 9.54 -10.88 -27.92
CA LEU A 54 8.65 -10.69 -26.79
C LEU A 54 9.01 -11.61 -25.61
N ASP A 55 9.45 -11.01 -24.50
CA ASP A 55 9.49 -11.67 -23.19
C ASP A 55 8.07 -11.66 -22.54
N ILE A 56 7.39 -12.81 -22.63
CA ILE A 56 6.04 -13.00 -22.07
C ILE A 56 6.05 -12.82 -20.54
N ILE A 57 7.09 -13.32 -19.86
CA ILE A 57 7.17 -13.29 -18.39
C ILE A 57 7.37 -11.84 -17.94
N ALA A 58 8.28 -11.10 -18.56
CA ALA A 58 8.47 -9.68 -18.28
C ALA A 58 7.21 -8.87 -18.59
N ARG A 59 6.54 -9.14 -19.71
CA ARG A 59 5.27 -8.48 -20.08
C ARG A 59 4.18 -8.70 -19.02
N ASN A 60 3.98 -9.94 -18.56
CA ASN A 60 2.93 -10.22 -17.56
C ASN A 60 3.25 -9.56 -16.22
N LYS A 61 4.53 -9.53 -15.81
CA LYS A 61 4.98 -8.75 -14.64
C LYS A 61 4.73 -7.25 -14.81
N ALA A 62 4.96 -6.70 -16.01
CA ALA A 62 4.71 -5.30 -16.32
C ALA A 62 3.22 -4.95 -16.29
N ILE A 63 2.35 -5.86 -16.77
CA ILE A 63 0.90 -5.72 -16.63
C ILE A 63 0.55 -5.61 -15.15
N THR A 64 0.91 -6.59 -14.31
CA THR A 64 0.61 -6.56 -12.87
C THR A 64 1.15 -5.30 -12.17
N THR A 65 2.31 -4.81 -12.59
CA THR A 65 2.88 -3.55 -12.10
C THR A 65 2.02 -2.34 -12.47
N THR A 66 1.46 -2.33 -13.68
CA THR A 66 0.55 -1.26 -14.14
C THR A 66 -0.73 -1.25 -13.31
N TRP A 67 -1.32 -2.43 -13.04
CA TRP A 67 -2.46 -2.56 -12.14
C TRP A 67 -2.13 -2.07 -10.74
N LEU A 68 -0.97 -2.42 -10.20
CA LEU A 68 -0.50 -1.94 -8.90
C LEU A 68 -0.36 -0.41 -8.87
N LYS A 69 0.22 0.20 -9.92
CA LYS A 69 0.31 1.66 -10.04
C LYS A 69 -1.07 2.30 -10.00
N SER A 70 -2.02 1.77 -10.76
CA SER A 70 -3.40 2.28 -10.78
C SER A 70 -4.13 2.04 -9.45
N PHE A 71 -3.82 0.97 -8.72
CA PHE A 71 -4.38 0.71 -7.39
C PHE A 71 -3.91 1.75 -6.35
N LEU A 72 -2.64 2.13 -6.43
CA LEU A 72 -1.97 3.08 -5.55
C LEU A 72 -2.20 4.55 -5.93
N ASP A 73 -2.91 4.81 -7.02
CA ASP A 73 -3.37 6.16 -7.35
C ASP A 73 -4.53 6.51 -6.41
N PHE A 74 -4.30 7.42 -5.46
CA PHE A 74 -5.31 7.94 -4.55
C PHE A 74 -5.94 9.27 -5.05
N GLY A 75 -5.61 9.68 -6.28
CA GLY A 75 -6.12 10.90 -6.90
C GLY A 75 -7.52 10.76 -7.52
N PRO A 76 -8.02 11.81 -8.20
CA PRO A 76 -9.34 11.79 -8.85
C PRO A 76 -9.43 10.78 -10.01
N SER A 77 -8.29 10.34 -10.55
CA SER A 77 -8.18 9.31 -11.59
C SER A 77 -8.23 7.88 -11.05
N ARG A 78 -8.44 7.70 -9.74
CA ARG A 78 -8.47 6.38 -9.11
C ARG A 78 -9.56 5.50 -9.73
N PRO A 79 -9.22 4.31 -10.24
CA PRO A 79 -10.19 3.47 -10.92
C PRO A 79 -11.18 2.84 -9.94
N LEU A 80 -12.43 2.64 -10.39
CA LEU A 80 -13.52 2.12 -9.55
C LEU A 80 -13.18 0.77 -8.87
N TRP A 81 -12.50 -0.12 -9.59
CA TRP A 81 -12.13 -1.44 -9.07
C TRP A 81 -11.17 -1.35 -7.87
N ALA A 82 -10.39 -0.27 -7.74
CA ALA A 82 -9.49 -0.08 -6.60
C ALA A 82 -10.28 0.12 -5.30
N PHE A 83 -11.39 0.85 -5.34
CA PHE A 83 -12.28 1.00 -4.17
C PHE A 83 -12.90 -0.33 -3.75
N ALA A 84 -13.40 -1.11 -4.71
CA ALA A 84 -13.90 -2.45 -4.44
C ALA A 84 -12.82 -3.37 -3.86
N THR A 85 -11.57 -3.20 -4.30
CA THR A 85 -10.42 -3.95 -3.81
C THR A 85 -10.04 -3.56 -2.38
N ASP A 86 -10.06 -2.26 -2.04
CA ASP A 86 -9.85 -1.78 -0.67
C ASP A 86 -10.91 -2.37 0.28
N GLU A 87 -12.20 -2.30 -0.09
CA GLU A 87 -13.30 -2.89 0.69
C GLU A 87 -13.13 -4.41 0.84
N TYR A 88 -12.78 -5.09 -0.25
CA TYR A 88 -12.51 -6.53 -0.23
C TYR A 88 -11.40 -6.88 0.76
N MET A 89 -10.31 -6.12 0.77
CA MET A 89 -9.22 -6.32 1.74
C MET A 89 -9.66 -5.99 3.16
N ALA A 90 -10.45 -4.93 3.33
CA ALA A 90 -10.99 -4.47 4.61
C ALA A 90 -11.99 -5.46 5.22
N LEU A 91 -12.65 -6.33 4.44
CA LEU A 91 -13.51 -7.39 4.95
C LEU A 91 -12.72 -8.64 5.36
N ASN A 92 -11.57 -8.88 4.72
CA ASN A 92 -10.82 -10.14 4.83
C ASN A 92 -9.57 -10.03 5.74
N LEU A 93 -9.69 -9.51 6.96
CA LEU A 93 -8.55 -9.32 7.88
C LEU A 93 -8.07 -10.62 8.53
N ILE A 94 -6.79 -10.64 8.91
CA ILE A 94 -6.26 -11.65 9.85
C ILE A 94 -6.99 -11.51 11.19
N GLY A 95 -7.28 -12.63 11.86
CA GLY A 95 -8.21 -12.69 13.00
C GLY A 95 -7.82 -11.79 14.20
N THR A 96 -6.54 -11.51 14.39
CA THR A 96 -6.04 -10.54 15.38
C THR A 96 -6.43 -9.11 15.03
N ASP A 97 -6.32 -8.71 13.76
CA ASP A 97 -6.61 -7.34 13.32
C ASP A 97 -8.12 -7.10 13.14
N ASN A 98 -8.90 -8.13 12.80
CA ASN A 98 -10.36 -8.00 12.64
C ASN A 98 -11.08 -7.60 13.94
N LYS A 99 -10.56 -8.03 15.11
CA LYS A 99 -11.08 -7.64 16.44
C LYS A 99 -10.59 -6.27 16.90
N VAL A 100 -9.58 -5.75 16.21
CA VAL A 100 -8.87 -4.53 16.58
C VAL A 100 -9.46 -3.41 15.73
N VAL A 101 -9.17 -3.31 14.45
CA VAL A 101 -9.56 -2.12 13.66
C VAL A 101 -11.06 -2.15 13.33
N ASP A 102 -11.81 -1.08 13.53
CA ASP A 102 -13.22 -1.00 13.07
C ASP A 102 -13.27 -1.05 11.53
N ALA A 103 -14.23 -1.78 10.94
CA ALA A 103 -14.40 -1.88 9.49
C ALA A 103 -14.47 -0.51 8.79
N THR A 104 -15.12 0.47 9.42
CA THR A 104 -15.29 1.83 8.90
C THR A 104 -14.00 2.68 8.90
N LEU A 105 -12.92 2.18 9.51
CA LEU A 105 -11.64 2.86 9.69
C LEU A 105 -10.49 2.16 8.97
N ARG A 106 -10.79 1.35 7.94
CA ARG A 106 -9.82 0.54 7.17
C ARG A 106 -9.71 1.02 5.70
N PRO A 107 -9.38 2.28 5.41
CA PRO A 107 -9.40 2.78 4.03
C PRO A 107 -8.38 2.13 3.09
N SER A 108 -7.20 1.70 3.56
CA SER A 108 -6.25 0.98 2.69
C SER A 108 -5.14 0.27 3.46
N VAL A 109 -4.74 -0.92 2.97
CA VAL A 109 -3.62 -1.72 3.50
C VAL A 109 -2.25 -1.05 3.31
N PHE A 110 -2.10 -0.13 2.36
CA PHE A 110 -0.82 0.52 2.08
C PHE A 110 -0.56 1.74 2.97
N LEU A 111 -1.61 2.28 3.60
CA LEU A 111 -1.54 3.46 4.45
C LEU A 111 -1.57 3.11 5.95
N GLN A 112 -1.89 1.86 6.29
CA GLN A 112 -2.12 1.42 7.66
C GLN A 112 -1.38 0.11 7.98
N ALA A 113 -1.06 -0.10 9.26
CA ALA A 113 -0.34 -1.24 9.79
C ALA A 113 -1.26 -2.43 10.16
N TRP A 114 -2.18 -2.82 9.28
CA TRP A 114 -3.01 -4.02 9.42
C TRP A 114 -2.89 -4.93 8.19
N GLU A 115 -3.14 -6.22 8.37
CA GLU A 115 -2.96 -7.22 7.31
C GLU A 115 -4.26 -7.96 6.96
N SER A 116 -4.47 -8.12 5.64
CA SER A 116 -5.51 -8.97 5.07
C SER A 116 -5.04 -10.43 4.91
N LYS A 117 -5.91 -11.41 5.12
CA LYS A 117 -5.67 -12.83 4.85
C LYS A 117 -5.24 -13.02 3.39
N GLN A 118 -4.12 -13.70 3.16
CA GLN A 118 -3.66 -13.99 1.80
C GLN A 118 -4.49 -15.08 1.12
N ILE A 119 -5.08 -16.00 1.90
CA ILE A 119 -5.76 -17.22 1.42
C ILE A 119 -7.05 -16.89 0.65
N LEU A 120 -7.76 -15.83 1.03
CA LEU A 120 -9.04 -15.48 0.42
C LEU A 120 -8.90 -14.62 -0.83
N LYS A 121 -7.70 -14.14 -1.17
CA LYS A 121 -7.55 -13.16 -2.26
C LYS A 121 -7.79 -13.80 -3.62
N PRO A 122 -8.53 -13.13 -4.53
CA PRO A 122 -8.45 -13.44 -5.95
C PRO A 122 -6.99 -13.51 -6.41
N LYS A 123 -6.71 -14.39 -7.37
CA LYS A 123 -5.34 -14.70 -7.80
C LYS A 123 -4.60 -13.43 -8.24
N GLU A 124 -5.27 -12.58 -9.01
CA GLU A 124 -4.77 -11.31 -9.53
C GLU A 124 -4.35 -10.38 -8.38
N LEU A 125 -5.19 -10.30 -7.34
CA LEU A 125 -4.90 -9.50 -6.15
C LEU A 125 -3.71 -10.05 -5.37
N SER A 126 -3.63 -11.38 -5.23
CA SER A 126 -2.49 -12.04 -4.58
C SER A 126 -1.18 -11.74 -5.31
N GLU A 127 -1.17 -11.86 -6.64
CA GLU A 127 0.00 -11.53 -7.48
C GLU A 127 0.35 -10.04 -7.40
N MET A 128 -0.64 -9.14 -7.42
CA MET A 128 -0.41 -7.71 -7.25
C MET A 128 0.27 -7.40 -5.91
N MET A 129 -0.19 -8.03 -4.82
CA MET A 129 0.42 -7.87 -3.50
C MET A 129 1.82 -8.48 -3.40
N LYS A 130 2.08 -9.60 -4.11
CA LYS A 130 3.44 -10.17 -4.21
C LYS A 130 4.38 -9.22 -4.97
N VAL A 131 3.92 -8.61 -6.05
CA VAL A 131 4.70 -7.61 -6.82
C VAL A 131 5.00 -6.40 -5.94
N ALA A 132 4.01 -5.89 -5.19
CA ALA A 132 4.20 -4.78 -4.26
C ALA A 132 5.29 -5.10 -3.22
N ARG A 133 5.22 -6.27 -2.57
CA ARG A 133 6.24 -6.71 -1.60
C ARG A 133 7.62 -6.87 -2.23
N ARG A 134 7.71 -7.53 -3.39
CA ARG A 134 8.98 -7.75 -4.09
C ARG A 134 9.67 -6.43 -4.48
N ARG A 135 8.87 -5.42 -4.82
CA ARG A 135 9.37 -4.07 -5.16
C ARG A 135 9.57 -3.16 -3.94
N GLY A 136 9.34 -3.66 -2.72
CA GLY A 136 9.48 -2.86 -1.51
C GLY A 136 8.49 -1.69 -1.42
N VAL A 137 7.33 -1.80 -2.06
CA VAL A 137 6.32 -0.74 -2.04
C VAL A 137 5.84 -0.54 -0.61
N SER A 138 6.10 0.65 -0.10
CA SER A 138 5.68 1.10 1.22
C SER A 138 5.43 2.61 1.17
N MET A 139 4.65 3.11 2.12
CA MET A 139 4.50 4.55 2.28
C MET A 139 5.78 5.09 2.93
N ASP A 140 6.64 5.66 2.11
CA ASP A 140 7.85 6.33 2.55
C ASP A 140 7.98 7.68 1.86
N SER A 141 8.32 8.70 2.63
CA SER A 141 8.52 10.05 2.12
C SER A 141 9.55 10.76 2.98
N LEU A 142 10.47 11.45 2.31
CA LEU A 142 11.52 12.23 2.95
C LEU A 142 10.96 13.49 3.62
N ALA A 143 9.93 14.11 3.02
CA ALA A 143 9.26 15.29 3.56
C ALA A 143 7.85 15.39 2.97
N LEU A 144 6.83 15.02 3.75
CA LEU A 144 5.43 15.25 3.39
C LEU A 144 5.02 16.67 3.74
N SER A 145 4.21 17.30 2.88
CA SER A 145 3.57 18.56 3.24
C SER A 145 2.62 18.35 4.41
N ARG A 146 2.33 19.43 5.16
CA ARG A 146 1.44 19.34 6.33
C ARG A 146 0.02 18.96 5.93
N GLU A 147 -0.42 19.37 4.76
CA GLU A 147 -1.72 19.05 4.19
C GLU A 147 -1.85 17.54 4.00
N VAL A 148 -0.88 16.92 3.34
CA VAL A 148 -0.85 15.46 3.12
C VAL A 148 -0.76 14.71 4.45
N MET A 149 0.06 15.18 5.40
CA MET A 149 0.13 14.58 6.73
C MET A 149 -1.19 14.65 7.48
N ARG A 150 -1.99 15.71 7.28
CA ARG A 150 -3.29 15.87 7.92
C ARG A 150 -4.35 14.96 7.32
N GLU A 151 -4.22 14.56 6.06
CA GLU A 151 -5.12 13.61 5.40
C GLU A 151 -4.84 12.16 5.81
N ALA A 152 -3.64 11.88 6.32
CA ALA A 152 -3.28 10.55 6.79
C ALA A 152 -4.25 10.05 7.88
N THR A 153 -4.51 8.75 7.87
CA THR A 153 -5.39 8.13 8.87
C THR A 153 -4.73 8.14 10.24
N ILE A 154 -5.47 8.54 11.28
CA ILE A 154 -4.96 8.54 12.66
C ILE A 154 -4.94 7.10 13.24
N TRP A 155 -5.83 6.24 12.73
CA TRP A 155 -6.05 4.89 13.25
C TRP A 155 -5.13 3.89 12.59
N CYS A 156 -4.37 3.14 13.40
CA CYS A 156 -3.46 2.09 12.91
C CYS A 156 -2.53 2.58 11.78
N HIS A 157 -2.09 3.83 11.85
CA HIS A 157 -1.18 4.43 10.86
C HIS A 157 0.09 3.57 10.68
N ILE A 158 0.60 3.47 9.45
CA ILE A 158 1.74 2.59 9.12
C ILE A 158 3.02 2.89 9.91
N LYS A 159 3.26 4.16 10.27
CA LYS A 159 4.42 4.58 11.09
C LYS A 159 4.12 4.65 12.60
N SER A 160 2.93 4.22 13.04
CA SER A 160 2.58 4.25 14.46
C SER A 160 3.40 3.24 15.26
N THR A 161 4.02 3.67 16.35
CA THR A 161 4.64 2.78 17.35
C THR A 161 3.69 2.36 18.47
N ALA A 162 2.47 2.93 18.49
CA ALA A 162 1.47 2.60 19.50
C ALA A 162 1.02 1.13 19.42
N ASN A 163 0.80 0.52 20.58
CA ASN A 163 0.20 -0.81 20.67
C ASN A 163 -1.19 -0.81 20.01
N ARG A 164 -1.46 -1.81 19.16
CA ARG A 164 -2.73 -1.97 18.43
C ARG A 164 -3.97 -1.92 19.34
N GLY A 165 -3.88 -2.38 20.59
CA GLY A 165 -4.96 -2.30 21.57
C GLY A 165 -5.37 -0.87 21.97
N LEU A 166 -4.44 0.10 21.85
CA LEU A 166 -4.70 1.52 22.15
C LEU A 166 -5.78 2.10 21.23
N PHE A 167 -5.85 1.64 19.99
CA PHE A 167 -6.79 2.18 19.00
C PHE A 167 -8.23 1.72 19.20
N ASN A 168 -8.50 0.82 20.16
CA ASN A 168 -9.81 0.16 20.27
C ASN A 168 -10.36 0.09 21.68
N ARG A 169 -9.52 0.12 22.70
CA ARG A 169 -9.96 0.03 24.09
C ARG A 169 -10.10 1.41 24.71
N GLY A 170 -11.18 1.60 25.47
CA GLY A 170 -11.41 2.80 26.28
C GLY A 170 -12.58 3.63 25.78
N THR A 171 -13.34 4.18 26.73
CA THR A 171 -14.51 5.03 26.48
C THR A 171 -14.15 6.27 25.67
N GLN A 172 -12.93 6.78 25.82
CA GLN A 172 -12.44 7.94 25.09
C GLN A 172 -12.28 7.61 23.60
N ILE A 173 -11.74 6.44 23.26
CA ILE A 173 -11.56 6.00 21.88
C ILE A 173 -12.92 5.79 21.20
N THR A 174 -13.86 5.15 21.88
CA THR A 174 -15.24 5.00 21.39
C THR A 174 -15.90 6.37 21.16
N CYS A 175 -15.71 7.32 22.07
CA CYS A 175 -16.21 8.69 21.91
C CYS A 175 -15.57 9.40 20.70
N LEU A 176 -14.26 9.26 20.51
CA LEU A 176 -13.56 9.85 19.36
C LEU A 176 -14.08 9.31 18.03
N LYS A 177 -14.39 8.01 17.95
CA LYS A 177 -14.92 7.36 16.76
C LYS A 177 -16.40 7.68 16.53
N ALA A 178 -17.25 7.49 17.53
CA ALA A 178 -18.71 7.56 17.37
C ALA A 178 -19.25 9.00 17.43
N ASN A 179 -18.79 9.81 18.39
CA ASN A 179 -19.33 11.16 18.62
C ASN A 179 -18.54 12.22 17.84
N HIS A 180 -17.21 12.17 17.92
CA HIS A 180 -16.36 13.17 17.26
C HIS A 180 -15.99 12.80 15.82
N LYS A 181 -16.28 11.56 15.38
CA LYS A 181 -16.04 11.06 14.02
C LYS A 181 -14.61 11.30 13.51
N VAL A 182 -13.64 11.24 14.40
CA VAL A 182 -12.22 11.46 14.07
C VAL A 182 -11.75 10.33 13.16
N LYS A 183 -11.24 10.66 11.96
CA LYS A 183 -10.71 9.69 11.00
C LYS A 183 -9.26 9.98 10.62
N THR A 184 -8.92 11.26 10.50
CA THR A 184 -7.62 11.72 10.02
C THR A 184 -6.79 12.38 11.12
N VAL A 185 -5.49 12.56 10.86
CA VAL A 185 -4.60 13.35 11.72
C VAL A 185 -5.10 14.79 11.84
N GLY A 186 -5.62 15.36 10.75
CA GLY A 186 -6.20 16.69 10.71
C GLY A 186 -7.42 16.84 11.63
N ASP A 187 -8.30 15.85 11.66
CA ASP A 187 -9.47 15.83 12.55
C ASP A 187 -9.02 15.86 14.02
N ALA A 188 -8.04 15.03 14.36
CA ALA A 188 -7.48 14.97 15.71
C ALA A 188 -6.80 16.30 16.10
N GLU A 189 -6.09 16.94 15.16
CA GLU A 189 -5.48 18.24 15.38
C GLU A 189 -6.53 19.33 15.63
N ILE A 190 -7.59 19.39 14.83
CA ILE A 190 -8.70 20.34 15.00
C ILE A 190 -9.36 20.13 16.35
N LEU A 191 -9.64 18.88 16.72
CA LEU A 191 -10.25 18.54 18.01
C LEU A 191 -9.35 18.94 19.18
N ALA A 192 -8.04 18.69 19.08
CA ALA A 192 -7.08 19.08 20.11
C ALA A 192 -7.04 20.61 20.32
N ARG A 193 -7.18 21.41 19.25
CA ARG A 193 -7.24 22.88 19.33
C ARG A 193 -8.53 23.38 19.99
N ARG A 194 -9.66 22.68 19.81
CA ARG A 194 -10.93 23.06 20.46
C ARG A 194 -10.94 22.88 21.97
N ARG A 195 -10.00 22.10 22.52
CA ARG A 195 -9.82 21.93 23.97
C ARG A 195 -9.44 23.25 24.68
N THR A 196 -8.72 24.13 23.99
CA THR A 196 -8.28 25.43 24.55
C THR A 196 -9.30 26.54 24.31
N SER A 197 -10.47 26.22 23.73
CA SER A 197 -11.51 27.21 23.48
C SER A 197 -12.28 27.56 24.77
N PRO A 198 -12.53 28.84 25.07
CA PRO A 198 -13.16 29.29 26.33
C PRO A 198 -14.55 28.70 26.63
N GLY A 199 -15.25 28.17 25.63
CA GLY A 199 -16.57 27.55 25.77
C GLY A 199 -16.57 26.02 25.93
N HIS A 200 -15.40 25.37 26.02
CA HIS A 200 -15.32 23.92 26.10
C HIS A 200 -15.68 23.40 27.50
N ARG A 201 -16.86 22.79 27.66
CA ARG A 201 -17.23 22.09 28.91
C ARG A 201 -16.63 20.68 28.90
N ASN A 202 -15.71 20.42 29.83
CA ASN A 202 -15.17 19.10 30.05
C ASN A 202 -16.27 18.18 30.59
N SER A 203 -16.87 17.36 29.72
CA SER A 203 -17.69 16.25 30.19
C SER A 203 -16.77 15.22 30.86
N THR A 204 -17.14 14.74 32.04
CA THR A 204 -16.44 13.71 32.83
C THR A 204 -16.22 12.40 32.07
N THR A 205 -16.84 12.22 30.91
CA THR A 205 -16.69 11.06 30.02
C THR A 205 -15.56 11.20 28.98
N VAL A 206 -14.97 12.38 28.79
CA VAL A 206 -14.03 12.65 27.67
C VAL A 206 -12.68 13.17 28.17
N HIS A 207 -11.77 12.23 28.44
CA HIS A 207 -10.37 12.57 28.73
C HIS A 207 -9.59 12.86 27.43
N ALA A 208 -9.49 14.14 27.09
CA ALA A 208 -8.68 14.68 25.97
C ALA A 208 -7.16 14.38 26.06
N THR A 209 -6.70 13.76 27.14
CA THR A 209 -5.33 13.24 27.30
C THR A 209 -5.01 12.11 26.30
N HIS A 210 -6.01 11.38 25.81
CA HIS A 210 -5.79 10.31 24.84
C HIS A 210 -5.43 10.82 23.43
N VAL A 211 -6.02 11.94 22.99
CA VAL A 211 -5.74 12.53 21.66
C VAL A 211 -4.29 12.99 21.54
N ARG A 212 -3.75 13.64 22.60
CA ARG A 212 -2.35 14.08 22.62
C ARG A 212 -1.37 12.92 22.66
N LYS A 213 -1.71 11.83 23.38
CA LYS A 213 -0.93 10.58 23.38
C LYS A 213 -0.95 9.90 22.01
N LEU A 214 -2.08 9.89 21.31
CA LEU A 214 -2.16 9.39 19.93
C LEU A 214 -1.28 10.23 19.01
N GLN A 215 -1.35 11.57 19.09
CA GLN A 215 -0.46 12.46 18.30
C GLN A 215 1.03 12.23 18.59
N GLN A 216 1.41 12.09 19.87
CA GLN A 216 2.80 11.88 20.27
C GLN A 216 3.34 10.52 19.81
N ASN A 217 2.55 9.45 19.92
CA ASN A 217 2.96 8.10 19.50
C ASN A 217 2.97 7.92 17.98
N LEU A 218 2.22 8.75 17.24
CA LEU A 218 2.22 8.75 15.78
C LEU A 218 3.41 9.48 15.18
N TRP A 219 4.11 10.32 15.97
CA TRP A 219 5.18 11.20 15.50
C TRP A 219 6.40 11.26 16.42
N ALA A 220 6.71 10.17 17.12
CA ALA A 220 8.03 9.98 17.75
C ALA A 220 9.11 9.65 16.69
N VAL A 221 9.17 10.43 15.61
CA VAL A 221 10.38 10.54 14.79
C VAL A 221 11.11 11.75 15.37
N PRO A 222 12.33 11.59 15.91
CA PRO A 222 13.12 12.76 16.27
C PRO A 222 13.30 13.56 14.98
N ILE A 223 12.62 14.70 14.90
CA ILE A 223 13.08 15.77 14.02
C ILE A 223 14.46 16.09 14.59
N ARG A 224 15.52 15.53 13.97
CA ARG A 224 16.83 16.15 14.05
C ARG A 224 16.63 17.54 13.48
N THR A 225 16.31 18.47 14.37
CA THR A 225 16.61 19.86 14.17
C THR A 225 18.13 19.89 14.24
N ASP A 226 18.78 19.69 13.09
CA ASP A 226 20.21 19.95 12.96
C ASP A 226 20.41 21.46 13.10
N ALA A 227 20.37 21.92 14.35
CA ALA A 227 20.81 23.24 14.78
C ALA A 227 22.16 23.17 15.53
N THR A 228 22.76 21.98 15.69
CA THR A 228 24.07 21.82 16.34
C THR A 228 24.88 20.69 15.70
N ALA A 229 25.42 20.94 14.51
CA ALA A 229 26.55 20.19 13.97
C ALA A 229 27.40 21.06 13.01
N ARG A 230 27.78 22.26 13.47
CA ARG A 230 29.02 22.90 13.04
C ARG A 230 30.00 22.80 14.21
N GLN A 231 30.93 21.85 14.11
CA GLN A 231 32.32 21.95 14.56
C GLN A 231 32.93 20.54 14.56
N ARG A 232 33.71 20.26 13.53
CA ARG A 232 35.03 19.61 13.61
C ARG A 232 35.65 19.65 12.21
N SER A 233 36.37 20.74 11.99
CA SER A 233 37.49 20.79 11.04
C SER A 233 38.69 20.18 11.74
N TYR A 234 39.33 19.21 11.11
CA TYR A 234 40.77 19.01 10.87
C TYR A 234 40.97 17.57 10.38
#